data_AF-A0A174AH90-F1
#
_entry.id   AF-A0A174AH90-F1
#
_cell.length_a   1.000
_cell.length_b   1.000
_cell.length_c   1.000
_cell.angle_alpha   90.00
_cell.angle_beta   90.00
_cell.angle_gamma   90.00
#
_symmetry.space_group_name_H-M   'P 1'
#
loop_
_entity.id
_entity.type
_entity.pdbx_description
1 polymer ?
#
loop_
_entity_poly.entity_id
_entity_poly.type
_entity_poly.pdbx_seq_one_letter_code
_entity_poly.pdbx_strand_id
1 'polypeptide(L)'
;MYCKKCGKKLPDGSKFCGVCGAKQDSQIVQQSLKSKELKRSQYGLKTPILLIGIFIAIGVIVWGGYQYKNQPEKIIVGVWDVIDVNLNRTGDKIEFRKDGTLLTGSTVGYWSFVEKDKLRLTSWSEEHTYECTRTNRIFQQKELMLSEGNNVIYLEKE
;
A
#
# COMPACT_ATOMS: atom_id res chain seq x y z
N MET A 1 -7.39 45.67 -58.73
CA MET A 1 -6.07 44.94 -58.73
C MET A 1 -5.41 44.98 -60.13
N TYR A 2 -4.19 44.46 -60.35
CA TYR A 2 -3.57 44.34 -61.69
C TYR A 2 -3.30 42.87 -62.04
N CYS A 3 -3.40 42.50 -63.31
CA CYS A 3 -3.18 41.13 -63.77
C CYS A 3 -1.71 40.74 -63.60
N LYS A 4 -1.45 39.62 -62.92
CA LYS A 4 -0.09 39.10 -62.70
C LYS A 4 0.65 38.69 -63.99
N LYS A 5 -0.08 38.45 -65.08
CA LYS A 5 0.50 37.97 -66.35
C LYS A 5 0.77 39.11 -67.34
N CYS A 6 -0.16 40.05 -67.51
CA CYS A 6 -0.06 41.10 -68.52
C CYS A 6 -0.02 42.52 -67.96
N GLY A 7 -0.10 42.70 -66.64
CA GLY A 7 0.01 44.00 -65.99
C GLY A 7 -1.20 44.92 -66.18
N LYS A 8 -2.28 44.50 -66.84
CA LYS A 8 -3.46 45.36 -67.04
C LYS A 8 -4.30 45.49 -65.76
N LYS A 9 -4.89 46.67 -65.55
CA LYS A 9 -5.80 46.93 -64.41
C LYS A 9 -7.04 46.06 -64.54
N LEU A 10 -7.40 45.41 -63.44
CA LEU A 10 -8.53 44.51 -63.30
C LEU A 10 -9.57 45.08 -62.32
N PRO A 11 -10.87 44.94 -62.63
CA PRO A 11 -11.93 45.29 -61.70
C PRO A 11 -11.87 44.39 -60.46
N ASP A 12 -12.32 44.91 -59.32
CA ASP A 12 -12.20 44.18 -58.07
C ASP A 12 -13.12 42.95 -58.06
N GLY A 13 -12.59 41.80 -57.58
CA GLY A 13 -13.27 40.51 -57.60
C GLY A 13 -13.14 39.68 -58.90
N SER A 14 -12.43 40.17 -59.93
CA SER A 14 -12.24 39.42 -61.19
C SER A 14 -11.41 38.15 -61.00
N LYS A 15 -12.02 36.98 -61.25
CA LYS A 15 -11.35 35.66 -61.19
C LYS A 15 -10.44 35.37 -62.39
N PHE A 16 -10.58 36.12 -63.48
CA PHE A 16 -9.81 35.97 -64.71
C PHE A 16 -9.55 37.35 -65.34
N CYS A 17 -8.45 37.47 -66.08
CA CYS A 17 -8.14 38.69 -66.83
C CYS A 17 -8.94 38.72 -68.12
N GLY A 18 -9.81 39.74 -68.29
CA GLY A 18 -10.59 39.93 -69.52
C GLY A 18 -9.78 40.28 -70.77
N VAL A 19 -8.46 40.45 -70.65
CA VAL A 19 -7.59 40.79 -71.79
C VAL A 19 -6.66 39.65 -72.20
N CYS A 20 -6.05 38.94 -71.25
CA CYS A 20 -5.14 37.83 -71.57
C CYS A 20 -5.69 36.45 -71.17
N GLY A 21 -6.90 36.39 -70.61
CA GLY A 21 -7.54 35.15 -70.16
C GLY A 21 -6.93 34.51 -68.90
N ALA A 22 -5.86 35.07 -68.35
CA ALA A 22 -5.16 34.46 -67.22
C ALA A 22 -6.01 34.46 -65.95
N LYS A 23 -6.15 33.29 -65.32
CA LYS A 23 -6.78 33.12 -64.02
C LYS A 23 -6.06 33.94 -62.95
N GLN A 24 -6.83 34.60 -62.09
CA GLN A 24 -6.36 35.38 -60.95
C GLN A 24 -6.87 34.69 -59.68
N ASP A 25 -5.94 34.31 -58.80
CA ASP A 25 -6.29 33.60 -57.56
C ASP A 25 -6.84 34.59 -56.52
N SER A 26 -8.16 34.62 -56.38
CA SER A 26 -8.85 35.38 -55.34
C SER A 26 -8.67 34.69 -53.97
N GLN A 27 -7.67 35.12 -53.21
CA GLN A 27 -7.36 34.65 -51.86
C GLN A 27 -8.19 35.41 -50.81
N ILE A 28 -9.50 35.16 -50.72
CA ILE A 28 -10.29 35.57 -49.55
C ILE A 28 -11.27 34.42 -49.26
N VAL A 29 -11.41 34.04 -47.98
CA VAL A 29 -12.28 32.97 -47.43
C VAL A 29 -11.65 31.57 -47.31
N GLN A 30 -10.46 31.46 -46.72
CA GLN A 30 -10.01 30.18 -46.11
C GLN A 30 -9.56 30.31 -44.65
N GLN A 31 -9.57 31.52 -44.07
CA GLN A 31 -9.06 31.73 -42.71
C GLN A 31 -10.09 31.44 -41.60
N SER A 32 -11.37 31.22 -41.91
CA SER A 32 -12.39 30.96 -40.87
C SER A 32 -12.53 29.51 -40.42
N LEU A 33 -11.84 28.55 -41.06
CA LEU A 33 -11.90 27.13 -40.67
C LEU A 33 -10.70 26.65 -39.85
N LYS A 34 -9.61 27.43 -39.78
CA LYS A 34 -8.38 27.01 -39.10
C LYS A 34 -8.31 27.38 -37.61
N SER A 35 -9.27 28.17 -37.10
CA SER A 35 -9.29 28.61 -35.70
C SER A 35 -9.92 27.62 -34.72
N LYS A 36 -10.47 26.48 -35.18
CA LYS A 36 -10.99 25.43 -34.29
C LYS A 36 -10.01 24.30 -33.99
N GLU A 37 -8.92 24.17 -34.74
CA GLU A 37 -7.91 23.12 -34.58
C GLU A 37 -6.71 23.58 -33.70
N LEU A 38 -6.95 24.43 -32.68
CA LEU A 38 -5.87 24.82 -31.77
C LEU A 38 -6.33 25.02 -30.32
N LYS A 39 -7.08 24.05 -29.77
CA LYS A 39 -7.13 23.80 -28.32
C LYS A 39 -7.19 22.30 -28.01
N ARG A 40 -6.26 21.51 -28.57
CA ARG A 40 -5.92 20.23 -27.94
C ARG A 40 -4.82 20.50 -26.92
N SER A 41 -5.26 20.78 -25.69
CA SER A 41 -4.42 21.07 -24.53
C SER A 41 -3.28 20.06 -24.40
N GLN A 42 -2.06 20.58 -24.38
CA GLN A 42 -0.80 19.86 -24.23
C GLN A 42 -0.60 19.42 -22.78
N TYR A 43 -1.47 18.54 -22.26
CA TYR A 43 -1.18 17.79 -21.04
C TYR A 43 0.05 16.91 -21.31
N GLY A 44 1.21 17.47 -21.00
CA GLY A 44 2.50 16.85 -21.21
C GLY A 44 2.61 15.55 -20.43
N LEU A 45 3.25 14.58 -21.07
CA LEU A 45 3.60 13.22 -20.63
C LEU A 45 4.23 13.10 -19.22
N LYS A 46 4.42 14.21 -18.49
CA LYS A 46 4.94 14.28 -17.12
C LYS A 46 3.86 14.28 -16.04
N THR A 47 2.59 14.53 -16.36
CA THR A 47 1.48 14.45 -15.39
C THR A 47 1.07 13.04 -14.94
N PRO A 48 1.20 11.94 -15.71
CA PRO A 48 0.89 10.59 -15.20
C PRO A 48 2.00 10.01 -14.31
N ILE A 49 3.26 10.39 -14.52
CA ILE A 49 4.40 9.86 -13.75
C ILE A 49 4.31 10.30 -12.28
N LEU A 50 3.91 11.55 -12.04
CA LEU A 50 3.79 12.10 -10.69
C LEU A 50 2.66 11.41 -9.92
N LEU A 51 1.53 11.11 -10.58
CA LEU A 51 0.44 10.33 -9.99
C LEU A 51 0.85 8.88 -9.72
N ILE A 52 1.55 8.23 -10.66
CA ILE A 52 2.04 6.85 -10.48
C ILE A 52 3.00 6.77 -9.28
N GLY A 53 3.92 7.73 -9.14
CA GLY A 53 4.81 7.81 -7.96
C GLY A 53 4.04 7.96 -6.64
N ILE A 54 3.00 8.79 -6.62
CA ILE A 54 2.13 8.96 -5.44
C ILE A 54 1.36 7.65 -5.14
N PHE A 55 0.79 6.99 -6.15
CA PHE A 55 0.10 5.71 -5.97
C PHE A 55 1.04 4.61 -5.48
N ILE A 56 2.28 4.54 -5.97
CA ILE A 56 3.30 3.60 -5.48
C ILE A 56 3.66 3.92 -4.03
N ALA A 57 3.88 5.18 -3.68
CA ALA A 57 4.19 5.58 -2.31
C ALA A 57 3.05 5.26 -1.34
N ILE A 58 1.80 5.52 -1.72
CA ILE A 58 0.61 5.15 -0.94
C ILE A 58 0.51 3.62 -0.85
N GLY A 59 0.75 2.90 -1.95
CA GLY A 59 0.77 1.44 -1.97
C GLY A 59 1.80 0.86 -1.01
N VAL A 60 3.02 1.41 -0.98
CA VAL A 60 4.08 0.98 -0.04
C VAL A 60 3.72 1.31 1.41
N ILE A 61 3.12 2.46 1.69
CA ILE A 61 2.68 2.84 3.05
C ILE A 61 1.53 1.95 3.51
N VAL A 62 0.54 1.68 2.65
CA VAL A 62 -0.60 0.81 2.97
C VAL A 62 -0.13 -0.64 3.12
N TRP A 63 0.72 -1.14 2.24
CA TRP A 63 1.29 -2.49 2.31
C TRP A 63 2.20 -2.67 3.52
N GLY A 64 3.09 -1.70 3.78
CA GLY A 64 3.95 -1.67 4.95
C GLY A 64 3.16 -1.59 6.25
N GLY A 65 2.12 -0.75 6.30
CA GLY A 65 1.19 -0.66 7.43
C GLY A 65 0.37 -1.94 7.64
N TYR A 66 -0.03 -2.61 6.56
CA TYR A 66 -0.70 -3.91 6.61
C TYR A 66 0.21 -5.01 7.18
N GLN A 67 1.46 -5.08 6.72
CA GLN A 67 2.47 -5.99 7.27
C GLN A 67 2.81 -5.65 8.73
N TYR A 68 2.92 -4.36 9.07
CA TYR A 68 3.26 -3.88 10.41
C TYR A 68 2.23 -4.29 11.47
N LYS A 69 0.93 -4.30 11.12
CA LYS A 69 -0.14 -4.74 12.03
C LYS A 69 -0.16 -6.25 12.27
N ASN A 70 0.47 -7.04 11.41
CA ASN A 70 0.37 -8.50 11.42
C ASN A 70 1.59 -9.19 12.07
N GLN A 71 2.31 -8.54 12.98
CA GLN A 71 3.46 -9.13 13.68
C GLN A 71 3.04 -9.75 15.04
N PRO A 72 2.81 -11.08 15.14
CA PRO A 72 2.38 -11.72 16.38
C PRO A 72 3.48 -11.74 17.47
N GLU A 73 4.75 -11.69 17.07
CA GLU A 73 5.93 -11.63 17.94
C GLU A 73 5.95 -10.44 18.90
N LYS A 74 5.47 -9.27 18.47
CA LYS A 74 5.43 -8.07 19.31
C LYS A 74 4.48 -8.21 20.50
N ILE A 75 3.54 -9.13 20.41
CA ILE A 75 2.47 -9.30 21.40
C ILE A 75 2.93 -10.26 22.51
N ILE A 76 3.55 -11.38 22.13
CA ILE A 76 4.04 -12.41 23.07
C ILE A 76 5.26 -11.96 23.86
N VAL A 77 6.15 -11.18 23.25
CA VAL A 77 7.37 -10.73 23.93
C VAL A 77 7.02 -9.91 25.18
N GLY A 78 7.63 -10.28 26.30
CA GLY A 78 7.42 -9.67 27.61
C GLY A 78 7.49 -10.68 28.75
N VAL A 79 7.29 -10.17 29.97
CA VAL A 79 7.15 -10.96 31.19
C VAL A 79 5.67 -11.21 31.45
N TRP A 80 5.34 -12.43 31.86
CA TRP A 80 4.00 -12.90 32.11
C TRP A 80 3.93 -13.61 33.46
N ASP A 81 2.91 -13.29 34.25
CA ASP A 81 2.55 -14.00 35.47
C ASP A 81 1.71 -15.23 35.13
N VAL A 82 2.05 -16.38 35.72
CA VAL A 82 1.26 -17.61 35.59
C VAL A 82 0.07 -17.57 36.53
N ILE A 83 -1.11 -17.83 35.98
CA ILE A 83 -2.38 -17.80 36.69
C ILE A 83 -2.95 -19.21 36.80
N ASP A 84 -3.54 -19.53 37.95
CA ASP A 84 -4.26 -20.79 38.16
C ASP A 84 -5.66 -20.79 37.51
N VAL A 85 -6.35 -21.94 37.56
CA VAL A 85 -7.72 -22.08 37.02
C VAL A 85 -8.76 -21.17 37.71
N ASN A 86 -8.42 -20.61 38.87
CA ASN A 86 -9.26 -19.72 39.67
C ASN A 86 -8.90 -18.23 39.48
N LEU A 87 -8.05 -17.90 38.51
CA LEU A 87 -7.58 -16.56 38.21
C LEU A 87 -6.66 -15.93 39.27
N ASN A 88 -6.02 -16.74 40.12
CA ASN A 88 -5.03 -16.25 41.08
C ASN A 88 -3.61 -16.33 40.49
N ARG A 89 -2.80 -15.31 40.77
CA ARG A 89 -1.37 -15.32 40.46
C ARG A 89 -0.68 -16.37 41.31
N THR A 90 -0.01 -17.31 40.66
CA THR A 90 0.76 -18.38 41.31
C THR A 90 2.07 -17.86 41.90
N GLY A 91 2.59 -16.75 41.37
CA GLY A 91 3.92 -16.22 41.69
C GLY A 91 5.00 -16.67 40.69
N ASP A 92 4.70 -17.65 39.85
CA ASP A 92 5.58 -18.07 38.78
C ASP A 92 5.54 -17.09 37.61
N LYS A 93 6.70 -16.83 37.00
CA LYS A 93 6.86 -15.90 35.88
C LYS A 93 7.48 -16.58 34.67
N ILE A 94 7.00 -16.19 33.50
CA ILE A 94 7.51 -16.61 32.19
C ILE A 94 7.92 -15.38 31.39
N GLU A 95 9.16 -15.35 30.90
CA GLU A 95 9.66 -14.28 30.04
C GLU A 95 9.87 -14.80 28.60
N PHE A 96 9.18 -14.19 27.64
CA PHE A 96 9.39 -14.42 26.21
C PHE A 96 10.26 -13.31 25.64
N ARG A 97 11.46 -13.65 25.17
CA ARG A 97 12.40 -12.70 24.58
C ARG A 97 12.30 -12.63 23.05
N LYS A 98 12.69 -11.48 22.49
CA LYS A 98 12.67 -11.23 21.04
C LYS A 98 13.59 -12.16 20.23
N ASP A 99 14.60 -12.72 20.88
CA ASP A 99 15.56 -13.64 20.27
C ASP A 99 15.03 -15.09 20.21
N GLY A 100 13.81 -15.35 20.68
CA GLY A 100 13.21 -16.68 20.75
C GLY A 100 13.54 -17.43 22.05
N THR A 101 14.21 -16.80 23.01
CA THR A 101 14.48 -17.41 24.32
C THR A 101 13.26 -17.33 25.22
N LEU A 102 12.98 -18.42 25.95
CA LEU A 102 11.96 -18.53 26.99
C LEU A 102 12.66 -18.68 28.34
N LEU A 103 12.31 -17.86 29.34
CA LEU A 103 12.82 -18.02 30.71
C LEU A 103 11.69 -18.38 31.65
N THR A 104 11.85 -19.48 32.38
CA THR A 104 10.91 -19.95 33.40
C THR A 104 11.66 -20.21 34.69
N GLY A 105 11.65 -19.23 35.60
CA GLY A 105 12.46 -19.28 36.83
C GLY A 105 13.96 -19.44 36.53
N SER A 106 14.53 -20.62 36.80
CA SER A 106 15.95 -20.94 36.52
C SER A 106 16.16 -21.72 35.22
N THR A 107 15.08 -22.08 34.52
CA THR A 107 15.14 -22.88 33.29
C THR A 107 15.12 -21.97 32.07
N VAL A 108 15.99 -22.30 31.11
CA VAL A 108 16.02 -21.65 29.80
C VAL A 108 15.44 -22.59 28.76
N GLY A 109 14.48 -22.12 27.98
CA GLY A 109 13.91 -22.80 26.83
C GLY A 109 13.91 -21.89 25.60
N TYR A 110 13.24 -22.35 24.56
CA TYR A 110 13.06 -21.64 23.31
C TYR A 110 11.59 -21.62 22.92
N TRP A 111 11.19 -20.58 22.20
CA TRP A 111 9.84 -20.46 21.66
C TRP A 111 9.87 -19.99 20.21
N SER A 112 8.89 -20.47 19.43
CA SER A 112 8.67 -20.02 18.06
C SER A 112 7.21 -20.18 17.63
N PHE A 113 6.76 -19.37 16.68
CA PHE A 113 5.46 -19.57 16.06
C PHE A 113 5.55 -20.65 14.98
N VAL A 114 4.69 -21.67 15.09
CA VAL A 114 4.49 -22.67 14.04
C VAL A 114 3.48 -22.16 13.02
N GLU A 115 2.41 -21.53 13.52
CA GLU A 115 1.35 -20.89 12.76
C GLU A 115 0.98 -19.56 13.45
N LYS A 116 0.06 -18.78 12.87
CA LYS A 116 -0.38 -17.50 13.45
C LYS A 116 -0.85 -17.61 14.91
N ASP A 117 -1.48 -18.73 15.26
CA ASP A 117 -2.08 -18.99 16.57
C ASP A 117 -1.53 -20.27 17.23
N LYS A 118 -0.37 -20.78 16.79
CA LYS A 118 0.28 -21.95 17.41
C LYS A 118 1.71 -21.64 17.82
N LEU A 119 2.00 -21.86 19.09
CA LEU A 119 3.26 -21.58 19.74
C LEU A 119 3.96 -22.89 20.07
N ARG A 120 5.19 -23.05 19.62
CA ARG A 120 6.05 -24.16 20.00
C ARG A 120 6.96 -23.71 21.12
N LEU A 121 7.05 -24.50 22.18
CA LEU A 121 7.98 -24.33 23.29
C LEU A 121 8.92 -25.53 23.36
N THR A 122 10.21 -25.29 23.53
CA THR A 122 11.24 -26.33 23.59
C THR A 122 12.11 -26.11 24.83
N SER A 123 12.28 -27.13 25.65
CA SER A 123 13.09 -27.09 26.88
C SER A 123 13.96 -28.34 26.98
N TRP A 124 15.29 -28.19 26.97
CA TRP A 124 16.40 -29.16 27.18
C TRP A 124 16.36 -30.55 26.50
N SER A 125 15.20 -31.19 26.32
CA SER A 125 14.97 -32.40 25.53
C SER A 125 13.49 -32.66 25.19
N GLU A 126 12.55 -31.84 25.70
CA GLU A 126 11.12 -31.99 25.47
C GLU A 126 10.60 -30.84 24.59
N GLU A 127 9.87 -31.20 23.53
CA GLU A 127 9.26 -30.27 22.59
C GLU A 127 7.74 -30.36 22.75
N HIS A 128 7.14 -29.25 23.17
CA HIS A 128 5.70 -29.11 23.38
C HIS A 128 5.12 -28.09 22.41
N THR A 129 3.96 -28.40 21.83
CA THR A 129 3.29 -27.48 20.90
C THR A 129 1.95 -27.08 21.49
N TYR A 130 1.85 -25.81 21.86
CA TYR A 130 0.64 -25.22 22.44
C TYR A 130 -0.14 -24.46 21.38
N GLU A 131 -1.45 -24.69 21.35
CA GLU A 131 -2.38 -23.79 20.68
C GLU A 131 -2.53 -22.52 21.53
N CYS A 132 -2.29 -21.38 20.91
CA CYS A 132 -2.35 -20.08 21.53
C CYS A 132 -3.72 -19.47 21.25
N THR A 133 -4.64 -19.58 22.20
CA THR A 133 -5.94 -18.95 22.08
C THR A 133 -5.95 -17.65 22.87
N ARG A 134 -6.22 -16.54 22.19
CA ARG A 134 -6.47 -15.27 22.89
C ARG A 134 -7.88 -15.28 23.46
N THR A 135 -8.02 -15.20 24.76
CA THR A 135 -9.32 -14.99 25.40
C THR A 135 -9.76 -13.56 25.11
N ASN A 136 -10.68 -13.38 24.16
CA ASN A 136 -11.23 -12.06 23.80
C ASN A 136 -12.29 -11.58 24.81
N ARG A 137 -12.33 -12.19 26.01
CA ARG A 137 -13.28 -11.81 27.05
C ARG A 137 -12.76 -10.55 27.72
N ILE A 138 -13.30 -9.44 27.21
CA ILE A 138 -13.34 -8.12 27.84
C ILE A 138 -12.01 -7.37 27.69
N PHE A 139 -11.92 -6.59 26.62
CA PHE A 139 -11.12 -5.36 26.52
C PHE A 139 -9.99 -5.23 27.55
N GLN A 140 -8.88 -5.96 27.38
CA GLN A 140 -7.48 -5.55 27.51
C GLN A 140 -6.61 -6.71 27.02
N GLN A 141 -5.56 -6.44 26.26
CA GLN A 141 -4.64 -7.44 25.67
C GLN A 141 -3.73 -8.07 26.75
N LYS A 142 -4.29 -8.49 27.89
CA LYS A 142 -3.55 -8.87 29.08
C LYS A 142 -3.52 -10.37 29.35
N GLU A 143 -4.38 -11.16 28.72
CA GLU A 143 -4.49 -12.59 29.00
C GLU A 143 -4.11 -13.44 27.77
N LEU A 144 -3.26 -14.44 27.99
CA LEU A 144 -2.82 -15.43 27.01
C LEU A 144 -3.13 -16.83 27.55
N MET A 145 -3.80 -17.66 26.73
CA MET A 145 -4.10 -19.04 27.08
C MET A 145 -3.33 -19.97 26.14
N LEU A 146 -2.51 -20.84 26.72
CA LEU A 146 -1.75 -21.87 26.00
C LEU A 146 -2.37 -23.23 26.31
N SER A 147 -2.81 -23.96 25.28
CA SER A 147 -3.44 -25.27 25.44
C SER A 147 -2.73 -26.36 24.64
N GLU A 148 -2.40 -27.48 25.28
CA GLU A 148 -1.84 -28.68 24.66
C GLU A 148 -2.58 -29.91 25.21
N GLY A 149 -3.50 -30.47 24.41
CA GLY A 149 -4.38 -31.54 24.88
C GLY A 149 -5.26 -31.09 26.06
N ASN A 150 -5.09 -31.74 27.22
CA ASN A 150 -5.80 -31.39 28.46
C ASN A 150 -5.05 -30.37 29.33
N ASN A 151 -3.82 -30.01 28.97
CA ASN A 151 -3.02 -29.05 29.73
C ASN A 151 -3.32 -27.64 29.24
N VAL A 152 -3.74 -26.77 30.15
CA VAL A 152 -4.02 -25.36 29.86
C VAL A 152 -3.23 -24.49 30.82
N ILE A 153 -2.51 -23.51 30.28
CA ILE A 153 -1.74 -22.52 31.04
C ILE A 153 -2.37 -21.15 30.78
N TYR A 154 -2.69 -20.44 31.85
CA TYR A 154 -3.16 -19.07 31.80
C TYR A 154 -2.03 -18.12 32.17
N LEU A 155 -1.85 -17.08 31.36
CA LEU A 155 -0.78 -16.10 31.51
C LEU A 155 -1.37 -14.71 31.50
N GLU A 156 -0.99 -13.87 32.46
CA GLU A 156 -1.31 -12.45 32.48
C GLU A 156 -0.06 -11.61 32.27
N LYS A 157 -0.16 -10.58 31.43
CA LYS A 157 0.95 -9.68 31.16
C LYS A 157 1.20 -8.77 32.37
N GLU A 158 2.45 -8.75 32.85
CA GLU A 158 2.93 -7.82 33.89
C GLU A 158 2.89 -6.36 33.41
#